data_AF-A0A0C2WA05-F1
#
_entry.id   AF-A0A0C2WA05-F1
#
_cell.length_a   1.000
_cell.length_b   1.000
_cell.length_c   1.000
_cell.angle_alpha   90.00
_cell.angle_beta   90.00
_cell.angle_gamma   90.00
#
_symmetry.space_group_name_H-M   'P 1'
#
loop_
_entity.id
_entity.type
_entity.pdbx_description
1 polymer ?
#
loop_
_entity_poly.entity_id
_entity_poly.type
_entity_poly.pdbx_seq_one_letter_code
_entity_poly.pdbx_strand_id
1 'polypeptide(L)'
;YTRSMLECMVGYPLYEPEPFTDLSTKYLNEGVNVGDVGYVTGDGTFDFLFNICPSQNSSINPSNLPNGFSLETPEHSKTRKMRPLSRDTCFFPPTGAILVLPEGAIEHRAMYTGQFEDLAKRHGVEWYDYAKTRGRSISNGSLYLVTSFTKCTQWGIAVF
;
A
#
# COMPACT_ATOMS: atom_id res chain seq x y z
N TYR A 1 -17.07 5.24 -4.38
CA TYR A 1 -16.20 4.06 -4.17
C TYR A 1 -15.21 4.25 -3.02
N THR A 2 -14.23 5.17 -3.11
CA THR A 2 -13.23 5.43 -2.03
C THR A 2 -13.87 5.70 -0.67
N ARG A 3 -14.88 6.57 -0.62
CA ARG A 3 -15.60 6.91 0.63
C ARG A 3 -16.23 5.68 1.30
N SER A 4 -16.81 4.78 0.52
CA SER A 4 -17.52 3.62 1.06
C SER A 4 -16.60 2.46 1.47
N MET A 5 -15.48 2.27 0.77
CA MET A 5 -14.42 1.32 1.19
C MET A 5 -13.73 1.80 2.47
N LEU A 6 -13.56 3.12 2.61
CA LEU A 6 -13.05 3.77 3.82
C LEU A 6 -14.05 3.64 4.98
N GLU A 7 -15.36 3.84 4.73
CA GLU A 7 -16.45 3.63 5.71
C GLU A 7 -16.53 2.17 6.19
N CYS A 8 -16.20 1.20 5.33
CA CYS A 8 -16.12 -0.21 5.72
C CYS A 8 -14.77 -0.61 6.33
N MET A 9 -13.80 0.32 6.48
CA MET A 9 -12.43 0.07 6.97
C MET A 9 -11.69 -1.08 6.24
N VAL A 10 -11.99 -1.31 4.96
CA VAL A 10 -11.40 -2.43 4.18
C VAL A 10 -10.09 -2.02 3.48
N GLY A 11 -9.71 -0.74 3.61
CA GLY A 11 -8.51 -0.16 3.01
C GLY A 11 -8.83 1.00 2.07
N TYR A 12 -7.80 1.48 1.35
CA TYR A 12 -7.94 2.56 0.37
C TYR A 12 -7.85 1.97 -1.05
N PRO A 13 -8.92 2.01 -1.87
CA PRO A 13 -8.84 1.56 -3.25
C PRO A 13 -8.02 2.55 -4.09
N LEU A 14 -7.12 2.02 -4.90
CA LEU A 14 -6.44 2.79 -5.94
C LEU A 14 -7.33 2.86 -7.19
N TYR A 15 -7.40 4.04 -7.80
CA TYR A 15 -8.12 4.23 -9.06
C TYR A 15 -7.30 3.70 -10.23
N GLU A 16 -6.00 3.96 -10.20
CA GLU A 16 -5.01 3.42 -11.12
C GLU A 16 -4.06 2.51 -10.32
N PRO A 17 -4.27 1.18 -10.35
CA PRO A 17 -3.46 0.25 -9.58
C PRO A 17 -2.09 -0.03 -10.21
N GLU A 18 -1.85 0.40 -11.45
CA GLU A 18 -0.56 0.20 -12.11
C GLU A 18 0.53 1.08 -11.47
N PRO A 19 1.68 0.50 -11.06
CA PRO A 19 2.78 1.26 -10.50
C PRO A 19 3.47 2.14 -11.55
N PHE A 20 3.94 3.32 -11.14
CA PHE A 20 4.70 4.23 -12.02
C PHE A 20 5.96 3.57 -12.60
N THR A 21 6.22 3.84 -13.88
CA THR A 21 7.27 3.19 -14.71
C THR A 21 8.71 3.45 -14.27
N ASP A 22 8.97 4.46 -13.44
CA ASP A 22 10.34 4.82 -12.99
C ASP A 22 10.85 3.97 -11.81
N LEU A 23 10.08 2.96 -11.39
CA LEU A 23 10.41 2.06 -10.29
C LEU A 23 11.24 0.85 -10.76
N SER A 24 11.85 0.14 -9.81
CA SER A 24 12.65 -1.06 -10.15
C SER A 24 11.78 -2.10 -10.88
N THR A 25 12.38 -2.83 -11.81
CA THR A 25 11.67 -3.91 -12.55
C THR A 25 11.01 -4.91 -11.61
N LYS A 26 11.57 -5.12 -10.42
CA LYS A 26 10.96 -5.97 -9.39
C LYS A 26 9.65 -5.35 -8.87
N TYR A 27 9.65 -4.07 -8.51
CA TYR A 27 8.47 -3.40 -7.98
C TYR A 27 7.36 -3.28 -9.03
N LEU A 28 7.69 -3.08 -10.30
CA LEU A 28 6.71 -3.07 -11.40
C LEU A 28 5.93 -4.39 -11.51
N ASN A 29 6.59 -5.52 -11.24
CA ASN A 29 5.95 -6.84 -11.29
C ASN A 29 5.17 -7.17 -10.00
N GLU A 30 5.65 -6.71 -8.85
CA GLU A 30 5.06 -7.06 -7.56
C GLU A 30 3.96 -6.07 -7.13
N GLY A 31 4.01 -4.82 -7.58
CA GLY A 31 3.10 -3.74 -7.18
C GLY A 31 3.20 -3.37 -5.69
N VAL A 32 2.14 -2.76 -5.16
CA VAL A 32 2.08 -2.34 -3.75
C VAL A 32 2.14 -3.53 -2.79
N ASN A 33 2.97 -3.43 -1.75
CA ASN A 33 3.21 -4.49 -0.77
C ASN A 33 3.21 -3.96 0.67
N VAL A 34 3.11 -4.89 1.63
CA VAL A 34 3.25 -4.57 3.06
C VAL A 34 4.61 -3.93 3.32
N GLY A 35 4.59 -2.83 4.08
CA GLY A 35 5.75 -2.04 4.44
C GLY A 35 6.06 -0.90 3.47
N ASP A 36 5.36 -0.81 2.35
CA ASP A 36 5.51 0.32 1.43
C ASP A 36 5.08 1.62 2.12
N VAL A 37 5.92 2.63 1.96
CA VAL A 37 5.65 4.02 2.32
C VAL A 37 5.53 4.81 1.02
N GLY A 38 4.44 5.55 0.91
CA GLY A 38 4.13 6.31 -0.29
C GLY A 38 2.97 7.25 -0.07
N TYR A 39 2.44 7.80 -1.16
CA TYR A 39 1.23 8.62 -1.13
C TYR A 39 0.39 8.36 -2.36
N VAL A 40 -0.90 8.65 -2.27
CA VAL A 40 -1.81 8.56 -3.41
C VAL A 40 -1.81 9.89 -4.15
N THR A 41 -1.49 9.86 -5.44
CA THR A 41 -1.47 11.03 -6.32
C THR A 41 -2.88 11.44 -6.74
N GLY A 42 -3.03 12.65 -7.32
CA GLY A 42 -4.35 13.18 -7.70
C GLY A 42 -5.06 12.39 -8.82
N ASP A 43 -4.31 11.64 -9.62
CA ASP A 43 -4.79 10.66 -10.61
C ASP A 43 -5.13 9.29 -9.99
N GLY A 44 -4.89 9.11 -8.69
CA GLY A 44 -5.31 7.95 -7.92
C GLY A 44 -4.35 6.75 -7.97
N THR A 45 -3.12 6.97 -8.43
CA THR A 45 -2.01 6.01 -8.37
C THR A 45 -1.32 6.05 -7.01
N PHE A 46 -0.73 4.93 -6.57
CA PHE A 46 0.17 4.92 -5.42
C PHE A 46 1.61 5.20 -5.85
N ASP A 47 2.16 6.33 -5.39
CA ASP A 47 3.55 6.70 -5.64
C ASP A 47 4.45 6.19 -4.51
N PHE A 48 5.23 5.16 -4.84
CA PHE A 48 6.14 4.48 -3.92
C PHE A 48 7.38 5.33 -3.62
N LEU A 49 7.76 5.39 -2.33
CA LEU A 49 8.99 6.04 -1.87
C LEU A 49 10.04 5.03 -1.43
N PHE A 50 9.67 4.13 -0.51
CA PHE A 50 10.52 3.07 0.04
C PHE A 50 9.67 2.03 0.77
N ASN A 51 10.26 0.90 1.13
CA ASN A 51 9.66 -0.16 1.93
C ASN A 51 10.43 -0.33 3.26
N ILE A 52 9.72 -0.46 4.38
CA ILE A 52 10.34 -0.59 5.71
C ILE A 52 10.79 -2.02 6.07
N CYS A 53 10.45 -3.02 5.25
CA CYS A 53 10.77 -4.42 5.51
C CYS A 53 12.22 -4.73 5.08
N PRO A 54 13.08 -5.23 6.00
CA PRO A 54 14.50 -5.45 5.74
C PRO A 54 14.79 -6.37 4.54
N SER A 55 13.94 -7.36 4.30
CA SER A 55 14.08 -8.30 3.18
C SER A 55 13.94 -7.64 1.80
N GLN A 56 13.29 -6.48 1.73
CA GLN A 56 13.03 -5.76 0.49
C GLN A 56 14.01 -4.61 0.26
N ASN A 57 14.70 -4.14 1.31
CA ASN A 57 15.58 -2.97 1.28
C ASN A 57 16.58 -2.98 0.12
N SER A 58 17.32 -4.06 -0.10
CA SER A 58 18.35 -4.10 -1.15
C SER A 58 17.79 -4.25 -2.57
N SER A 59 16.53 -4.63 -2.71
CA SER A 59 15.92 -4.97 -4.00
C SER A 59 15.07 -3.84 -4.60
N ILE A 60 14.37 -3.08 -3.75
CA ILE A 60 13.40 -2.06 -4.20
C ILE A 60 13.66 -0.68 -3.63
N ASN A 61 14.39 -0.55 -2.50
CA ASN A 61 14.61 0.77 -1.92
C ASN A 61 15.71 1.54 -2.65
N PRO A 62 15.60 2.87 -2.70
CA PRO A 62 16.65 3.70 -3.26
C PRO A 62 17.91 3.65 -2.39
N SER A 63 19.08 3.75 -3.03
CA SER A 63 20.39 3.67 -2.37
C SER A 63 20.67 4.80 -1.38
N ASN A 64 19.95 5.92 -1.51
CA ASN A 64 20.06 7.08 -0.63
C ASN A 64 19.02 7.09 0.51
N LEU A 65 18.40 5.95 0.82
CA LEU A 65 17.45 5.84 1.92
C LEU A 65 18.16 6.11 3.26
N PRO A 66 17.64 7.01 4.12
CA PRO A 66 18.22 7.25 5.44
C PRO A 66 18.23 6.00 6.32
N ASN A 67 19.23 5.91 7.19
CA ASN A 67 19.31 4.85 8.19
C ASN A 67 18.12 4.93 9.17
N GLY A 68 17.65 3.77 9.63
CA GLY A 68 16.55 3.70 10.61
C GLY A 68 15.15 3.66 9.99
N PHE A 69 15.01 3.76 8.66
CA PHE A 69 13.71 3.66 7.97
C PHE A 69 13.24 2.21 7.79
N SER A 70 13.84 1.26 8.49
CA SER A 70 13.52 -0.16 8.37
C SER A 70 13.32 -0.81 9.72
N LEU A 71 12.51 -1.85 9.74
CA LEU A 71 12.30 -2.66 10.94
C LEU A 71 13.62 -3.28 11.40
N GLU A 72 13.81 -3.36 12.72
CA GLU A 72 15.04 -3.89 13.31
C GLU A 72 15.19 -5.40 13.07
N THR A 73 14.07 -6.13 12.97
CA THR A 73 14.08 -7.58 12.80
C THR A 73 13.24 -8.02 11.59
N PRO A 74 13.71 -9.00 10.80
CA PRO A 74 12.90 -9.61 9.74
C PRO A 74 11.62 -10.28 10.25
N GLU A 75 11.63 -10.74 11.49
CA GLU A 75 10.47 -11.34 12.17
C GLU A 75 9.26 -10.40 12.17
N HIS A 76 9.50 -9.11 12.41
CA HIS A 76 8.44 -8.11 12.41
C HIS A 76 7.87 -7.83 11.01
N SER A 77 8.58 -8.19 9.94
CA SER A 77 8.10 -8.05 8.55
C SER A 77 7.19 -9.20 8.08
N LYS A 78 6.97 -10.23 8.92
CA LYS A 78 6.17 -11.40 8.54
C LYS A 78 4.74 -10.99 8.18
N THR A 79 4.26 -11.53 7.05
CA THR A 79 2.89 -11.36 6.59
C THR A 79 2.12 -12.66 6.70
N ARG A 80 0.82 -12.54 6.92
CA ARG A 80 -0.12 -13.65 6.88
C ARG A 80 -0.95 -13.54 5.62
N LYS A 81 -0.98 -14.60 4.82
CA LYS A 81 -1.99 -14.78 3.76
C LYS A 81 -3.33 -15.03 4.42
N MET A 82 -4.26 -14.12 4.20
CA MET A 82 -5.64 -14.24 4.68
C MET A 82 -6.44 -15.14 3.74
N ARG A 83 -7.62 -15.56 4.19
CA ARG A 83 -8.51 -16.38 3.36
C ARG A 83 -8.88 -15.59 2.10
N PRO A 84 -8.97 -16.25 0.93
CA PRO A 84 -9.40 -15.58 -0.28
C PRO A 84 -10.76 -14.91 -0.06
N LEU A 85 -10.91 -13.66 -0.50
CA LEU A 85 -12.22 -13.04 -0.60
C LEU A 85 -13.05 -13.89 -1.59
N SER A 86 -14.28 -14.24 -1.19
CA SER A 86 -15.15 -15.10 -2.01
C SER A 86 -15.40 -14.47 -3.37
N ARG A 87 -15.61 -15.30 -4.40
CA ARG A 87 -15.98 -14.87 -5.76
C ARG A 87 -17.26 -14.03 -5.76
N ASP A 88 -18.12 -14.21 -4.76
CA ASP A 88 -19.39 -13.51 -4.59
C ASP A 88 -19.26 -12.24 -3.72
N THR A 89 -18.04 -11.77 -3.45
CA THR A 89 -17.84 -10.56 -2.64
C THR A 89 -18.20 -9.33 -3.45
N CYS A 90 -19.48 -8.94 -3.39
CA CYS A 90 -19.95 -7.66 -3.90
C CYS A 90 -19.96 -6.65 -2.76
N PHE A 91 -19.06 -5.66 -2.83
CA PHE A 91 -19.15 -4.51 -1.94
C PHE A 91 -20.26 -3.61 -2.47
N PHE A 92 -21.36 -3.50 -1.72
CA PHE A 92 -22.47 -2.59 -2.01
C PHE A 92 -22.31 -1.30 -1.20
N PRO A 93 -21.59 -0.30 -1.70
CA PRO A 93 -21.66 1.02 -1.14
C PRO A 93 -23.09 1.58 -1.30
N PRO A 94 -23.58 2.43 -0.38
CA PRO A 94 -24.86 3.11 -0.54
C PRO A 94 -24.96 3.99 -1.80
N THR A 95 -23.86 4.17 -2.54
CA THR A 95 -23.78 4.99 -3.75
C THR A 95 -23.03 4.23 -4.86
N GLY A 96 -23.80 3.62 -5.76
CA GLY A 96 -23.56 3.54 -7.22
C GLY A 96 -22.34 2.82 -7.79
N ALA A 97 -21.60 1.99 -7.04
CA ALA A 97 -20.46 1.25 -7.60
C ALA A 97 -20.40 -0.19 -7.11
N ILE A 98 -20.27 -1.15 -8.02
CA ILE A 98 -20.07 -2.57 -7.72
C ILE A 98 -18.62 -2.93 -8.08
N LEU A 99 -17.90 -3.50 -7.10
CA LEU A 99 -16.63 -4.19 -7.34
C LEU A 99 -16.91 -5.67 -7.55
N VAL A 100 -16.49 -6.21 -8.68
CA VAL A 100 -16.57 -7.64 -8.98
C VAL A 100 -15.17 -8.24 -8.98
N LEU A 101 -15.00 -9.35 -8.26
CA LEU A 101 -13.76 -10.12 -8.16
C LEU A 101 -14.00 -11.56 -8.63
N PRO A 102 -14.06 -11.82 -9.95
CA PRO A 102 -14.51 -13.12 -10.50
C PRO A 102 -13.67 -14.31 -10.02
N GLU A 103 -12.36 -14.10 -9.85
CA GLU A 103 -11.42 -15.11 -9.34
C GLU A 103 -11.19 -14.99 -7.82
N GLY A 104 -11.91 -14.08 -7.16
CA GLY A 104 -11.67 -13.66 -5.78
C GLY A 104 -10.46 -12.75 -5.66
N ALA A 105 -10.01 -12.53 -4.42
CA ALA A 105 -8.79 -11.79 -4.14
C ALA A 105 -8.04 -12.39 -2.97
N ILE A 106 -6.74 -12.16 -2.92
CA ILE A 106 -5.87 -12.60 -1.84
C ILE A 106 -5.48 -11.38 -1.03
N GLU A 107 -5.86 -11.36 0.24
CA GLU A 107 -5.38 -10.38 1.20
C GLU A 107 -4.10 -10.90 1.87
N HIS A 108 -3.10 -10.03 1.99
CA HIS A 108 -1.94 -10.21 2.84
C HIS A 108 -1.90 -9.09 3.88
N ARG A 109 -1.61 -9.44 5.13
CA ARG A 109 -1.55 -8.48 6.24
C ARG A 109 -0.30 -8.70 7.08
N ALA A 110 0.32 -7.62 7.55
CA ALA A 110 1.39 -7.68 8.54
C ALA A 110 0.93 -8.37 9.83
N MET A 111 1.73 -9.30 10.37
CA MET A 111 1.41 -9.95 11.64
C MET A 111 1.65 -9.03 12.85
N TYR A 112 2.60 -8.11 12.73
CA TYR A 112 3.07 -7.25 13.82
C TYR A 112 2.84 -5.77 13.51
N THR A 113 1.60 -5.37 13.24
CA THR A 113 1.25 -3.98 12.88
C THR A 113 1.70 -2.95 13.92
N GLY A 114 1.76 -3.30 15.21
CA GLY A 114 2.31 -2.42 16.24
C GLY A 114 3.75 -1.97 15.97
N GLN A 115 4.58 -2.85 15.40
CA GLN A 115 5.97 -2.51 15.06
C GLN A 115 6.05 -1.52 13.88
N PHE A 116 5.09 -1.60 12.96
CA PHE A 116 4.96 -0.66 11.83
C PHE A 116 4.55 0.72 12.36
N GLU A 117 3.57 0.75 13.27
CA GLU A 117 3.10 1.97 13.91
C GLU A 117 4.18 2.63 14.77
N ASP A 118 4.92 1.85 15.55
CA ASP A 118 6.00 2.38 16.41
C ASP A 118 7.12 3.00 15.59
N LEU A 119 7.48 2.36 14.46
CA LEU A 119 8.45 2.91 13.52
C LEU A 119 7.93 4.21 12.87
N ALA A 120 6.67 4.21 12.43
CA ALA A 120 6.03 5.39 11.82
C ALA A 120 5.90 6.55 12.82
N LYS A 121 5.59 6.29 14.08
CA LYS A 121 5.56 7.32 15.14
C LYS A 121 6.93 7.91 15.40
N ARG A 122 7.98 7.08 15.35
CA ARG A 122 9.37 7.51 15.59
C ARG A 122 9.92 8.35 14.44
N HIS A 123 9.67 7.94 13.19
CA HIS A 123 10.31 8.53 12.01
C HIS A 123 9.36 9.26 11.05
N GLY A 124 8.07 9.37 11.35
CA GLY A 124 7.08 9.92 10.42
C GLY A 124 7.38 11.33 9.93
N VAL A 125 7.98 12.17 10.79
CA VAL A 125 8.45 13.52 10.40
C VAL A 125 9.61 13.42 9.40
N GLU A 126 10.59 12.55 9.67
CA GLU A 126 11.73 12.32 8.78
C GLU A 126 11.29 11.72 7.43
N TRP A 127 10.27 10.84 7.44
CA TRP A 127 9.68 10.29 6.22
C TRP A 127 9.05 11.39 5.38
N TYR A 128 8.33 12.32 6.02
CA TYR A 128 7.75 13.48 5.35
C TYR A 128 8.81 14.41 4.77
N ASP A 129 9.87 14.71 5.52
CA ASP A 129 10.98 15.52 5.04
C ASP A 129 11.71 14.84 3.88
N TYR A 130 12.01 13.55 3.98
CA TYR A 130 12.57 12.76 2.90
C TYR A 130 11.72 12.83 1.63
N ALA A 131 10.40 12.68 1.76
CA ALA A 131 9.49 12.71 0.63
C ALA A 131 9.48 14.08 -0.07
N LYS A 132 9.57 15.19 0.69
CA LYS A 132 9.75 16.54 0.11
C LYS A 132 11.08 16.69 -0.63
N THR A 133 12.19 16.13 -0.11
CA THR A 133 13.50 16.23 -0.80
C THR A 133 13.53 15.50 -2.16
N ARG A 134 12.60 14.57 -2.39
CA ARG A 134 12.44 13.88 -3.68
C ARG A 134 11.72 14.72 -4.73
N GLY A 135 11.45 16.01 -4.45
CA GLY A 135 10.80 16.94 -5.38
C GLY A 135 9.29 16.69 -5.52
N ARG A 136 8.70 15.88 -4.65
CA ARG A 136 7.26 15.59 -4.66
C ARG A 136 6.53 16.60 -3.79
N SER A 137 5.48 17.23 -4.34
CA SER A 137 4.60 18.16 -3.61
C SER A 137 3.58 17.37 -2.79
N ILE A 138 3.97 16.95 -1.58
CA ILE A 138 3.14 16.11 -0.70
C ILE A 138 2.51 16.96 0.40
N SER A 139 1.19 16.90 0.53
CA SER A 139 0.46 17.53 1.62
C SER A 139 0.73 16.83 2.96
N ASN A 140 0.74 17.60 4.05
CA ASN A 140 0.81 17.04 5.40
C ASN A 140 -0.31 16.03 5.62
N GLY A 141 0.01 14.87 6.19
CA GLY A 141 -0.96 13.80 6.47
C GLY A 141 -1.33 12.94 5.27
N SER A 142 -0.66 13.10 4.11
CA SER A 142 -0.92 12.30 2.91
C SER A 142 0.01 11.10 2.74
N LEU A 143 0.93 10.87 3.67
CA LEU A 143 1.75 9.67 3.68
C LEU A 143 0.94 8.47 4.17
N TYR A 144 1.07 7.36 3.44
CA TYR A 144 0.50 6.07 3.78
C TYR A 144 1.63 5.08 4.08
N LEU A 145 1.45 4.30 5.14
CA LEU A 145 2.22 3.09 5.42
C LEU A 145 1.32 1.88 5.20
N VAL A 146 1.68 1.02 4.26
CA VAL A 146 0.89 -0.14 3.88
C VAL A 146 1.06 -1.26 4.89
N THR A 147 0.01 -1.58 5.64
CA THR A 147 -0.01 -2.69 6.62
C THR A 147 -0.72 -3.94 6.12
N SER A 148 -1.54 -3.80 5.08
CA SER A 148 -2.16 -4.90 4.33
C SER A 148 -2.41 -4.50 2.89
N PHE A 149 -2.49 -5.47 1.99
CA PHE A 149 -2.94 -5.27 0.62
C PHE A 149 -3.86 -6.42 0.20
N THR A 150 -4.71 -6.13 -0.79
CA THR A 150 -5.56 -7.13 -1.45
C THR A 150 -5.24 -7.10 -2.95
N LYS A 151 -4.89 -8.25 -3.52
CA LYS A 151 -4.59 -8.40 -4.95
C LYS A 151 -5.52 -9.41 -5.60
N CYS A 152 -5.89 -9.15 -6.84
CA CYS A 152 -6.70 -10.03 -7.69
C CYS A 152 -6.09 -10.06 -9.11
N THR A 153 -6.30 -11.17 -9.81
CA THR A 153 -5.90 -11.38 -11.21
C THR A 153 -6.87 -10.73 -12.18
N GLN A 154 -8.15 -10.66 -11.81
CA GLN A 154 -9.22 -10.08 -12.60
C GLN A 154 -10.12 -9.23 -11.70
N TRP A 155 -10.46 -8.05 -12.18
CA TRP A 155 -11.36 -7.14 -11.50
C TRP A 155 -12.23 -6.41 -12.53
N GLY A 156 -13.41 -5.97 -12.09
CA GLY A 156 -14.30 -5.13 -12.86
C GLY A 156 -15.01 -4.13 -11.97
N ILE A 157 -15.21 -2.92 -12.49
CA ILE A 157 -16.00 -1.87 -11.84
C ILE A 157 -17.23 -1.63 -12.69
N ALA A 158 -18.40 -1.69 -12.08
CA ALA A 158 -19.65 -1.22 -12.68
C ALA A 158 -20.18 -0.04 -11.86
N VAL A 159 -20.54 1.05 -12.54
CA VAL A 159 -21.17 2.23 -11.93
C VAL A 159 -22.58 2.41 -12.50
N PHE A 160 -23.53 2.81 -11.67
CA PHE A 160 -24.94 3.02 -12.07
C PHE A 160 -25.53 4.27 -11.41
#